data_AF-A0A521G360-F1
#
_entry.id   AF-A0A521G360-F1
#
_cell.length_a   1.000
_cell.length_b   1.000
_cell.length_c   1.000
_cell.angle_alpha   90.00
_cell.angle_beta   90.00
_cell.angle_gamma   90.00
#
_symmetry.space_group_name_H-M   'P 1'
#
loop_
_entity.id
_entity.type
_entity.pdbx_description
1 polymer ?
#
loop_
_entity_poly.entity_id
_entity_poly.type
_entity_poly.pdbx_seq_one_letter_code
_entity_poly.pdbx_strand_id
1 'polypeptide(L)' 'MKKTSGDAASDELRQEYSFDYSKARPNRFSQAGSEKRQDFVVVLDPDVAQVFTSAEHVNAILRALIQNMPKMVRPTKAG' A
#
# COMPACT_ATOMS: atom_id res chain seq x y z
N MET A 1 -21.70 31.23 43.26
CA MET A 1 -20.25 31.00 43.16
C MET A 1 -19.90 30.80 41.68
N LYS A 2 -18.96 31.57 41.14
CA LYS A 2 -18.62 31.59 39.70
C LYS A 2 -17.84 30.32 39.32
N LYS A 3 -18.24 29.65 38.23
CA LYS A 3 -17.49 28.56 37.62
C LYS A 3 -16.45 29.20 36.69
N THR A 4 -15.20 29.25 37.11
CA THR A 4 -14.09 29.70 36.27
C THR A 4 -13.75 28.56 35.31
N SER A 5 -14.06 28.76 34.04
CA SER A 5 -13.53 28.02 32.90
C SER A 5 -12.01 28.23 32.86
N GLY A 6 -11.26 27.30 33.47
CA GLY A 6 -9.80 27.30 33.48
C GLY A 6 -9.25 26.45 32.34
N ASP A 7 -8.56 27.14 31.43
CA ASP A 7 -7.51 26.67 30.51
C ASP A 7 -7.78 25.51 29.55
N ALA A 8 -8.04 25.89 28.30
CA ALA A 8 -7.82 25.06 27.10
C ALA A 8 -6.31 24.91 26.75
N ALA A 9 -5.41 25.14 27.71
CA ALA A 9 -3.95 25.16 27.51
C ALA A 9 -3.27 23.81 27.84
N SER A 10 -4.02 22.77 28.19
CA SER A 10 -3.45 21.50 28.66
C SER A 10 -3.86 20.28 27.83
N ASP A 11 -4.25 20.47 26.57
CA ASP A 11 -4.47 19.37 25.61
C ASP A 11 -3.24 19.13 24.71
N GLU A 12 -2.14 19.87 24.97
CA GLU A 12 -0.88 19.69 24.27
C GLU A 12 -0.05 18.56 24.90
N LEU A 13 0.56 17.74 24.03
CA LEU A 13 1.51 16.72 24.45
C LEU A 13 2.74 17.39 25.08
N ARG A 14 3.33 16.75 26.10
CA ARG A 14 4.57 17.25 26.71
C ARG A 14 5.69 17.31 25.67
N GLN A 15 6.65 18.22 25.88
CA GLN A 15 7.79 18.41 24.98
C GLN A 15 8.57 17.12 24.69
N GLU A 16 8.65 16.19 25.67
CA GLU A 16 9.29 14.88 25.53
C GLU A 16 8.66 13.96 24.47
N TYR A 17 7.42 14.24 24.05
CA TYR A 17 6.73 13.50 22.98
C TYR A 17 6.91 14.12 21.59
N SER A 18 7.78 15.13 21.45
CA SER A 18 8.17 15.70 20.15
C SER A 18 9.24 14.84 19.48
N PHE A 19 8.83 13.70 18.90
CA PHE A 19 9.75 12.77 18.24
C PHE A 19 10.15 13.24 16.84
N ASP A 20 11.42 13.02 16.48
CA ASP A 20 11.93 13.18 15.13
C ASP A 20 11.59 11.96 14.26
N TYR A 21 10.42 12.01 13.61
CA TYR A 21 9.91 10.91 12.78
C TYR A 21 10.77 10.62 11.54
N SER A 22 11.70 11.50 11.16
CA SER A 22 12.66 11.21 10.08
C SER A 22 13.63 10.08 10.44
N LYS A 23 13.82 9.82 11.74
CA LYS A 23 14.66 8.74 12.29
C LYS A 23 13.83 7.52 12.71
N ALA A 24 12.53 7.52 12.45
CA ALA A 24 11.66 6.42 12.81
C ALA A 24 12.07 5.15 12.06
N ARG A 25 12.03 4.01 12.76
CA ARG A 25 12.23 2.70 12.12
C ARG A 25 10.92 2.21 11.52
N PRO A 26 10.95 1.47 10.39
CA PRO A 26 9.78 0.81 9.83
C PRO A 26 9.06 -0.02 10.90
N ASN A 27 7.74 0.11 10.96
CA ASN A 27 6.93 -0.57 11.96
C ASN A 27 6.91 -2.08 11.70
N ARG A 28 7.44 -2.88 12.63
CA ARG A 28 7.51 -4.35 12.54
C ARG A 28 6.14 -5.04 12.52
N PHE A 29 5.08 -4.34 12.93
CA PHE A 29 3.70 -4.80 12.86
C PHE A 29 2.94 -4.25 11.65
N SER A 30 3.56 -3.36 10.87
CA SER A 30 2.96 -2.90 9.62
C SER A 30 3.06 -4.00 8.56
N GLN A 31 1.93 -4.33 7.94
CA GLN A 31 1.88 -5.31 6.85
C GLN A 31 2.56 -4.77 5.57
N ALA A 32 2.86 -3.47 5.52
CA ALA A 32 3.48 -2.79 4.39
C ALA A 32 4.95 -3.19 4.13
N GLY A 33 5.61 -3.87 5.07
CA GLY A 33 7.03 -4.25 4.96
C GLY A 33 7.34 -5.71 5.25
N SER A 34 6.33 -6.56 5.46
CA SER A 34 6.57 -7.99 5.55
C SER A 34 6.95 -8.53 4.17
N GLU A 35 8.18 -9.02 4.01
CA GLU A 35 8.71 -9.64 2.77
C GLU A 35 7.78 -10.74 2.17
N LYS A 36 6.83 -11.24 2.98
CA LYS A 36 5.81 -12.21 2.59
C LYS A 36 4.67 -11.62 1.74
N ARG A 37 4.49 -10.30 1.70
CA ARG A 37 3.63 -9.59 0.76
C ARG A 37 4.49 -8.66 -0.08
N GLN A 38 5.17 -9.24 -1.07
CA GLN A 38 5.55 -8.46 -2.22
C GLN A 38 4.25 -8.14 -2.97
N ASP A 39 3.60 -7.07 -2.58
CA ASP A 39 2.44 -6.54 -3.30
C ASP A 39 2.97 -6.00 -4.63
N PHE A 40 2.90 -6.82 -5.69
CA PHE A 40 3.26 -6.40 -7.03
C PHE A 40 2.21 -5.41 -7.52
N VAL A 41 2.57 -4.14 -7.49
CA VAL A 41 1.76 -3.06 -8.06
C VAL A 41 1.96 -3.07 -9.57
N VAL A 42 0.86 -3.30 -10.30
CA VAL A 42 0.83 -3.23 -11.76
C VAL A 42 0.06 -1.98 -12.14
N VAL A 43 0.70 -1.10 -12.92
CA VAL A 43 0.05 0.08 -13.51
C VAL A 43 -0.59 -0.36 -14.82
N LEU A 44 -1.89 -0.12 -14.95
CA LEU A 44 -2.63 -0.32 -16.19
C LEU A 44 -2.70 0.99 -16.98
N ASP A 45 -2.68 0.89 -18.31
CA ASP A 45 -2.94 2.04 -19.16
C ASP A 45 -4.40 2.53 -19.00
N PRO A 46 -4.68 3.83 -19.22
CA PRO A 46 -5.99 4.41 -18.93
C PRO A 46 -7.16 3.79 -19.70
N ASP A 47 -6.93 3.32 -20.91
CA ASP A 47 -7.92 2.63 -21.75
C ASP A 47 -8.25 1.23 -21.19
N VAL A 48 -7.25 0.51 -20.70
CA VAL A 48 -7.42 -0.81 -20.07
C VAL A 48 -8.12 -0.67 -18.70
N ALA A 49 -7.74 0.34 -17.91
CA ALA A 49 -8.32 0.59 -16.59
C ALA A 49 -9.81 0.95 -16.64
N GLN A 50 -10.29 1.54 -17.74
CA GLN A 50 -11.72 1.83 -17.94
C GLN A 50 -12.56 0.55 -18.09
N VAL A 51 -11.97 -0.51 -18.66
CA VAL A 51 -12.65 -1.80 -18.85
C VAL A 51 -12.57 -2.63 -17.57
N PHE A 52 -11.42 -2.61 -16.88
CA PHE A 52 -11.16 -3.41 -15.71
C PHE A 52 -11.11 -2.56 -14.42
N THR A 53 -12.26 -2.39 -13.79
CA THR A 53 -12.42 -1.54 -12.60
C THR A 53 -12.07 -2.25 -11.27
N SER A 54 -11.74 -3.55 -11.31
CA SER A 54 -11.37 -4.33 -10.12
C SER A 54 -10.25 -5.32 -10.43
N ALA A 55 -9.34 -5.50 -9.45
CA ALA A 55 -8.27 -6.49 -9.51
C ALA A 55 -8.80 -7.93 -9.67
N GLU A 56 -10.01 -8.22 -9.18
CA GLU A 56 -10.62 -9.55 -9.34
C GLU A 56 -10.89 -9.88 -10.83
N HIS A 57 -11.49 -8.94 -11.57
CA HIS A 57 -11.79 -9.10 -12.98
C HIS A 57 -10.51 -9.23 -13.82
N VAL A 58 -9.50 -8.40 -13.54
CA VAL A 58 -8.18 -8.50 -14.20
C VAL A 58 -7.59 -9.90 -14.00
N ASN A 59 -7.53 -10.36 -12.75
CA ASN A 59 -6.91 -11.63 -12.41
C ASN A 59 -7.66 -12.83 -12.98
N ALA A 60 -9.00 -12.79 -13.03
CA ALA A 60 -9.80 -13.86 -13.62
C ALA A 60 -9.48 -14.04 -15.11
N ILE A 61 -9.43 -12.94 -15.87
CA ILE A 61 -9.12 -12.97 -17.30
C ILE A 61 -7.68 -13.40 -17.57
N LEU A 62 -6.71 -12.83 -16.85
CA LEU A 62 -5.30 -13.21 -17.02
C LEU A 62 -5.07 -14.70 -16.74
N ARG A 63 -5.73 -15.28 -15.73
CA ARG A 63 -5.65 -16.72 -15.45
C ARG A 63 -6.29 -17.56 -16.55
N ALA A 64 -7.44 -17.16 -17.07
CA ALA A 64 -8.08 -17.85 -18.18
C ALA A 64 -7.21 -17.82 -19.44
N LEU A 65 -6.54 -16.68 -19.72
CA LEU A 65 -5.60 -16.58 -20.84
C LEU A 65 -4.37 -17.47 -20.63
N ILE A 66 -3.79 -17.52 -19.42
CA ILE A 66 -2.65 -18.40 -19.11
C ILE A 66 -3.01 -19.88 -19.34
N GLN A 67 -4.24 -20.30 -19.03
CA GLN A 67 -4.69 -21.68 -19.22
C GLN A 67 -4.86 -22.05 -20.70
N ASN A 68 -5.29 -21.09 -21.52
CA ASN A 68 -5.66 -21.35 -22.91
C ASN A 68 -4.59 -20.94 -23.92
N MET A 69 -3.61 -20.12 -23.53
CA MET A 69 -2.52 -19.72 -24.41
C MET A 69 -1.44 -20.81 -24.52
N PRO A 70 -0.87 -21.03 -25.71
CA PRO A 70 0.35 -21.84 -25.84
C PRO A 70 1.44 -21.22 -24.97
N LYS A 71 2.21 -22.07 -24.27
CA LYS A 71 3.21 -21.62 -23.29
C LYS A 71 4.12 -20.57 -23.92
N MET A 72 3.97 -19.33 -23.49
CA MET A 72 4.84 -18.24 -23.92
C MET A 72 6.24 -18.57 -23.42
N VAL A 73 7.14 -18.93 -24.33
CA VAL A 73 8.54 -19.18 -24.00
C VAL A 73 9.09 -17.86 -23.49
N ARG A 74 9.46 -17.80 -22.22
CA ARG A 74 10.15 -16.64 -21.66
C ARG A 74 11.41 -16.42 -22.49
N PRO A 75 11.61 -15.24 -23.13
CA PRO A 75 12.89 -14.94 -23.73
C PRO A 75 13.93 -14.93 -22.61
N THR A 76 14.77 -15.94 -22.58
CA THR A 76 15.91 -16.01 -21.68
C THR A 76 16.76 -14.79 -22.00
N LYS A 77 16.93 -13.90 -21.02
CA LYS A 77 17.79 -12.73 -21.15
C LYS A 77 19.19 -13.21 -21.54
N ALA A 78 19.60 -12.97 -22.80
CA ALA A 78 20.97 -13.19 -23.22
C ALA A 78 21.86 -12.24 -22.40
N GLY A 79 22.95 -12.79 -21.87
CA GLY A 79 23.89 -12.12 -20.97
C GLY A 79 24.63 -10.95 -21.61
#